data_AF-H6L126-F1
#
_entry.id   AF-H6L126-F1
#
_cell.length_a   1.000
_cell.length_b   1.000
_cell.length_c   1.000
_cell.angle_alpha   90.00
_cell.angle_beta   90.00
_cell.angle_gamma   90.00
#
_symmetry.space_group_name_H-M   'P 1'
#
loop_
_entity.id
_entity.type
_entity.pdbx_description
1 polymer ?
#
loop_
_entity_poly.entity_id
_entity_poly.type
_entity_poly.pdbx_seq_one_letter_code
_entity_poly.pdbx_strand_id
1 'polypeptide(L)'
;MSRKILTSLFVCFFALGLWGQNGPKFWLPNGSFEGAPRDALNPEGWESSSYNSTPDILPGPWGVYQRPTDGNTFMGLICREDGTFESVAAKLPKALKKDKCYKFELDLSRSQAYAGYTGVACFRLWGAKTAEEPLQLLASSAPISHYEWKTYQFNFITKAKYSYIIIECYYKTPTLLPYRGNILIDRFLYFEYCERA
;
A
#
# COMPACT_ATOMS: atom_id res chain seq x y z
N MET A 1 -8.00 -59.00 -47.35
CA MET A 1 -7.69 -58.82 -45.92
C MET A 1 -6.84 -57.55 -45.79
N SER A 2 -7.49 -56.40 -45.59
CA SER A 2 -6.85 -55.06 -45.63
C SER A 2 -6.54 -54.60 -44.21
N ARG A 3 -5.25 -54.43 -43.88
CA ARG A 3 -4.81 -53.83 -42.61
C ARG A 3 -4.59 -52.33 -42.83
N LYS A 4 -5.51 -51.52 -42.33
CA LYS A 4 -5.34 -50.07 -42.22
C LYS A 4 -4.38 -49.79 -41.06
N ILE A 5 -3.21 -49.21 -41.35
CA ILE A 5 -2.26 -48.74 -40.33
C ILE A 5 -2.77 -47.38 -39.85
N LEU A 6 -3.18 -47.32 -38.58
CA LEU A 6 -3.64 -46.11 -37.92
C LEU A 6 -2.41 -45.38 -37.37
N THR A 7 -1.92 -44.37 -38.09
CA THR A 7 -0.82 -43.51 -37.64
C THR A 7 -1.31 -42.61 -36.51
N SER A 8 -0.90 -42.93 -35.28
CA SER A 8 -1.20 -42.12 -34.08
C SER A 8 -0.36 -40.83 -34.13
N LEU A 9 -1.03 -39.68 -34.27
CA LEU A 9 -0.42 -38.36 -34.19
C LEU A 9 -0.16 -38.04 -32.70
N PHE A 10 1.07 -38.20 -32.23
CA PHE A 10 1.47 -37.79 -30.89
C PHE A 10 1.64 -36.26 -30.87
N VAL A 11 0.53 -35.54 -30.66
CA VAL A 11 0.55 -34.10 -30.43
C VAL A 11 1.14 -33.87 -29.04
N CYS A 12 2.44 -33.59 -28.98
CA CYS A 12 3.08 -33.03 -27.79
C CYS A 12 2.48 -31.64 -27.56
N PHE A 13 1.43 -31.58 -26.74
CA PHE A 13 0.97 -30.33 -26.13
C PHE A 13 2.08 -29.88 -25.17
N PHE A 14 3.05 -29.12 -25.69
CA PHE A 14 3.87 -28.25 -24.87
C PHE A 14 2.90 -27.22 -24.27
N ALA A 15 2.35 -27.55 -23.10
CA ALA A 15 1.77 -26.56 -22.22
C ALA A 15 2.93 -25.64 -21.83
N LEU A 16 3.18 -24.63 -22.67
CA LEU A 16 3.86 -23.42 -22.29
C LEU A 16 3.02 -22.85 -21.15
N GLY A 17 3.35 -23.25 -19.93
CA GLY A 17 2.88 -22.57 -18.74
C GLY A 17 3.22 -21.10 -18.95
N LEU A 18 2.18 -20.28 -19.10
CA LEU A 18 2.29 -18.84 -18.97
C LEU A 18 2.67 -18.58 -17.51
N TRP A 19 3.96 -18.77 -17.21
CA TRP A 19 4.54 -18.23 -16.00
C TRP A 19 4.53 -16.73 -16.22
N GLY A 20 3.56 -16.05 -15.61
CA GLY A 20 3.66 -14.61 -15.40
C GLY A 20 4.99 -14.36 -14.70
N GLN A 21 5.96 -13.83 -15.42
CA GLN A 21 7.26 -13.54 -14.85
C GLN A 21 7.11 -12.23 -14.09
N ASN A 22 7.16 -12.32 -12.76
CA ASN A 22 7.22 -11.14 -11.90
C ASN A 22 8.26 -10.16 -12.45
N GLY A 23 7.82 -8.92 -12.67
CA GLY A 23 8.69 -7.85 -13.14
C GLY A 23 9.78 -7.55 -12.11
N PRO A 24 10.83 -6.81 -12.49
CA PRO A 24 11.85 -6.40 -11.53
C PRO A 24 11.22 -5.64 -10.36
N LYS A 25 11.53 -6.09 -9.13
CA LYS A 25 11.10 -5.42 -7.88
C LYS A 25 12.13 -4.41 -7.42
N PHE A 26 11.67 -3.36 -6.76
CA PHE A 26 12.51 -2.47 -5.97
C PHE A 26 11.85 -2.20 -4.62
N TRP A 27 12.66 -2.38 -3.57
CA TRP A 27 12.21 -2.41 -2.18
C TRP A 27 12.15 -1.01 -1.58
N LEU A 28 11.16 -0.81 -0.73
CA LEU A 28 10.96 0.41 0.05
C LEU A 28 11.80 0.37 1.33
N PRO A 29 12.22 1.54 1.85
CA PRO A 29 12.82 1.61 3.17
C PRO A 29 11.75 1.26 4.21
N ASN A 30 12.04 0.27 5.07
CA ASN A 30 11.17 -0.15 6.16
C ASN A 30 9.68 -0.30 5.76
N GLY A 31 9.42 -1.07 4.71
CA GLY A 31 8.07 -1.23 4.13
C GLY A 31 7.05 -1.95 5.04
N SER A 32 7.51 -2.62 6.09
CA SER A 32 6.67 -3.22 7.14
C SER A 32 6.53 -2.32 8.36
N PHE A 33 7.12 -1.13 8.33
CA PHE A 33 7.00 -0.14 9.39
C PHE A 33 7.48 -0.65 10.76
N GLU A 34 8.61 -1.38 10.74
CA GLU A 34 9.24 -1.93 11.93
C GLU A 34 9.80 -0.83 12.83
N GLY A 35 9.66 -1.01 14.14
CA GLY A 35 10.19 -0.13 15.16
C GLY A 35 9.78 -0.56 16.57
N ALA A 36 10.19 0.21 17.58
CA ALA A 36 9.63 0.04 18.92
C ALA A 36 8.21 0.64 18.94
N PRO A 37 7.17 -0.09 19.39
CA PRO A 37 5.83 0.46 19.48
C PRO A 37 5.78 1.78 20.25
N ARG A 38 5.24 2.82 19.61
CA ARG A 38 5.20 4.18 20.14
C ARG A 38 4.19 5.03 19.39
N ASP A 39 3.50 5.89 20.12
CA ASP A 39 2.68 6.94 19.52
C ASP A 39 3.53 8.12 19.01
N ALA A 40 3.00 8.82 18.01
CA ALA A 40 3.56 10.03 17.41
C ALA A 40 5.03 9.91 17.00
N LEU A 41 5.40 8.76 16.42
CA LEU A 41 6.75 8.47 15.94
C LEU A 41 6.71 7.89 14.53
N ASN A 42 7.45 8.52 13.62
CA ASN A 42 7.62 7.98 12.27
C ASN A 42 8.45 6.68 12.31
N PRO A 43 8.03 5.61 11.60
CA PRO A 43 8.90 4.48 11.31
C PRO A 43 10.18 4.93 10.62
N GLU A 44 11.30 4.24 10.86
CA GLU A 44 12.58 4.60 10.23
C GLU A 44 12.45 4.64 8.69
N GLY A 45 12.97 5.69 8.05
CA GLY A 45 12.88 5.87 6.59
C GLY A 45 11.58 6.53 6.10
N TRP A 46 10.64 6.81 7.01
CA TRP A 46 9.42 7.58 6.75
C TRP A 46 9.44 8.91 7.53
N GLU A 47 8.76 9.92 6.99
CA GLU A 47 8.67 11.25 7.61
C GLU A 47 7.27 11.85 7.46
N SER A 48 6.82 12.61 8.46
CA SER A 48 5.53 13.31 8.43
C SER A 48 5.44 14.28 7.25
N SER A 49 4.34 14.23 6.49
CA SER A 49 4.21 14.95 5.21
C SER A 49 3.16 16.08 5.24
N SER A 50 2.01 15.87 5.87
CA SER A 50 0.97 16.89 6.02
C SER A 50 1.02 17.57 7.39
N TYR A 51 0.31 18.70 7.50
CA TYR A 51 0.12 19.41 8.76
C TYR A 51 -0.38 18.47 9.87
N ASN A 52 0.32 18.51 11.01
CA ASN A 52 -0.03 17.73 12.20
C ASN A 52 -0.07 16.21 11.95
N SER A 53 0.89 15.70 11.17
CA SER A 53 1.06 14.25 10.96
C SER A 53 1.90 13.62 12.06
N THR A 54 1.30 12.72 12.83
CA THR A 54 1.90 12.03 13.97
C THR A 54 1.58 10.54 13.88
N PRO A 55 2.12 9.81 12.88
CA PRO A 55 1.84 8.39 12.75
C PRO A 55 2.26 7.63 14.01
N ASP A 56 1.63 6.48 14.21
CA ASP A 56 1.97 5.60 15.32
C ASP A 56 2.61 4.31 14.81
N ILE A 57 3.60 3.82 15.56
CA ILE A 57 4.14 2.47 15.44
C ILE A 57 3.35 1.59 16.41
N LEU A 58 2.56 0.68 15.87
CA LEU A 58 1.61 -0.18 16.57
C LEU A 58 2.06 -1.65 16.43
N PRO A 59 1.64 -2.60 17.29
CA PRO A 59 0.58 -2.54 18.29
C PRO A 59 1.02 -2.06 19.67
N GLY A 60 0.05 -1.68 20.52
CA GLY A 60 0.25 -1.31 21.92
C GLY A 60 -0.36 0.05 22.25
N PRO A 61 0.16 1.15 21.66
CA PRO A 61 -0.43 2.48 21.83
C PRO A 61 -1.92 2.49 21.52
N TRP A 62 -2.65 3.32 22.26
CA TRP A 62 -4.10 3.53 22.09
C TRP A 62 -4.97 2.27 22.17
N GLY A 63 -4.46 1.17 22.75
CA GLY A 63 -5.19 -0.09 22.84
C GLY A 63 -5.34 -0.81 21.49
N VAL A 64 -4.51 -0.50 20.50
CA VAL A 64 -4.49 -1.20 19.21
C VAL A 64 -3.64 -2.46 19.34
N TYR A 65 -4.26 -3.64 19.27
CA TYR A 65 -3.59 -4.93 19.48
C TYR A 65 -3.74 -5.91 18.30
N GLN A 66 -4.07 -5.42 17.10
CA GLN A 66 -3.97 -6.26 15.89
C GLN A 66 -2.57 -6.88 15.83
N ARG A 67 -2.48 -8.14 15.43
CA ARG A 67 -1.17 -8.77 15.16
C ARG A 67 -0.67 -8.30 13.79
N PRO A 68 0.59 -7.87 13.64
CA PRO A 68 1.17 -7.54 12.35
C PRO A 68 1.06 -8.70 11.36
N THR A 69 1.03 -8.40 10.06
CA THR A 69 1.09 -9.39 8.99
C THR A 69 2.51 -9.64 8.49
N ASP A 70 3.43 -8.72 8.78
CA ASP A 70 4.87 -8.87 8.57
C ASP A 70 5.62 -8.29 9.77
N GLY A 71 6.77 -8.87 10.14
CA GLY A 71 7.56 -8.37 11.27
C GLY A 71 6.85 -8.38 12.62
N ASN A 72 7.02 -7.31 13.41
CA ASN A 72 6.53 -7.15 14.78
C ASN A 72 5.69 -5.89 14.99
N THR A 73 5.76 -4.91 14.09
CA THR A 73 4.96 -3.69 14.17
C THR A 73 4.36 -3.32 12.82
N PHE A 74 3.45 -2.36 12.84
CA PHE A 74 2.78 -1.80 11.66
C PHE A 74 2.46 -0.33 11.93
N MET A 75 2.10 0.41 10.88
CA MET A 75 1.80 1.83 11.00
C MET A 75 0.30 2.08 11.16
N GLY A 76 -0.04 2.97 12.09
CA GLY A 76 -1.36 3.57 12.20
C GLY A 76 -1.37 5.01 11.69
N LEU A 77 -2.44 5.38 10.99
CA LEU A 77 -2.71 6.76 10.55
C LEU A 77 -4.18 7.12 10.81
N ILE A 78 -4.44 8.40 11.08
CA ILE A 78 -5.79 8.91 11.35
C ILE A 78 -6.22 10.08 10.43
N CYS A 79 -7.54 10.24 10.25
CA CYS A 79 -8.17 11.48 9.78
C CYS A 79 -9.08 12.05 10.87
N ARG A 80 -9.27 13.38 10.89
CA ARG A 80 -9.83 14.10 12.03
C ARG A 80 -11.14 14.81 11.72
N GLU A 81 -11.87 15.21 12.74
CA GLU A 81 -13.11 15.98 12.62
C GLU A 81 -12.89 17.43 12.17
N ASP A 82 -11.67 17.96 12.23
CA ASP A 82 -11.32 19.32 11.82
C ASP A 82 -10.95 19.44 10.33
N GLY A 83 -11.03 18.35 9.58
CA GLY A 83 -10.67 18.29 8.16
C GLY A 83 -9.21 17.96 7.90
N THR A 84 -8.36 17.87 8.92
CA THR A 84 -6.96 17.43 8.78
C THR A 84 -6.83 15.91 8.76
N PHE A 85 -5.72 15.42 8.23
CA PHE A 85 -5.44 13.99 8.16
C PHE A 85 -3.94 13.76 8.19
N GLU A 86 -3.54 12.56 8.57
CA GLU A 86 -2.15 12.17 8.61
C GLU A 86 -1.68 11.64 7.27
N SER A 87 -0.45 12.03 6.94
CA SER A 87 0.30 11.48 5.84
C SER A 87 1.78 11.34 6.18
N VAL A 88 2.39 10.32 5.60
CA VAL A 88 3.82 10.04 5.72
C VAL A 88 4.44 9.91 4.34
N ALA A 89 5.66 10.41 4.20
CA ALA A 89 6.43 10.31 2.98
C ALA A 89 7.62 9.37 3.19
N ALA A 90 8.03 8.70 2.11
CA ALA A 90 9.30 7.99 2.05
C ALA A 90 10.06 8.37 0.79
N LYS A 91 11.37 8.60 0.94
CA LYS A 91 12.27 8.74 -0.19
C LYS A 91 12.51 7.36 -0.81
N LEU A 92 12.27 7.25 -2.11
CA LEU A 92 12.50 6.01 -2.82
C LEU A 92 13.99 5.77 -3.08
N PRO A 93 14.52 4.56 -2.80
CA PRO A 93 15.88 4.19 -3.19
C PRO A 93 16.08 4.25 -4.72
N LYS A 94 15.00 3.99 -5.47
CA LYS A 94 14.93 4.15 -6.92
C LYS A 94 13.66 4.92 -7.28
N ALA A 95 13.83 6.08 -7.91
CA ALA A 95 12.72 6.89 -8.37
C ALA A 95 11.81 6.12 -9.34
N LEU A 96 10.49 6.29 -9.19
CA LEU A 96 9.52 5.86 -10.20
C LEU A 96 9.80 6.65 -11.48
N LYS A 97 9.90 5.95 -12.61
CA LYS A 97 10.20 6.58 -13.90
C LYS A 97 8.91 7.04 -14.55
N LYS A 98 8.95 8.13 -15.31
CA LYS A 98 7.83 8.61 -16.12
C LYS A 98 7.39 7.56 -17.15
N ASP A 99 6.09 7.50 -17.43
CA ASP A 99 5.45 6.65 -18.43
C ASP A 99 5.79 5.16 -18.24
N LYS A 100 5.81 4.73 -16.97
CA LYS A 100 5.98 3.33 -16.58
C LYS A 100 4.82 2.84 -15.75
N CYS A 101 4.46 1.58 -15.99
CA CYS A 101 3.47 0.87 -15.19
C CYS A 101 4.18 0.18 -14.02
N TYR A 102 3.63 0.39 -12.83
CA TYR A 102 4.04 -0.28 -11.61
C TYR A 102 2.84 -0.94 -10.95
N LYS A 103 3.10 -2.00 -10.19
CA LYS A 103 2.15 -2.61 -9.26
C LYS A 103 2.80 -2.79 -7.89
N PHE A 104 1.98 -2.82 -6.86
CA PHE A 104 2.40 -3.15 -5.50
C PHE A 104 1.25 -3.81 -4.75
N GLU A 105 1.60 -4.40 -3.63
CA GLU A 105 0.65 -4.91 -2.66
C GLU A 105 1.02 -4.43 -1.27
N LEU A 106 0.01 -4.36 -0.40
CA LEU A 106 0.15 -4.04 1.02
C LEU A 106 -1.07 -4.59 1.76
N ASP A 107 -0.94 -4.72 3.07
CA ASP A 107 -2.03 -5.12 3.93
C ASP A 107 -2.66 -3.90 4.57
N LEU A 108 -3.99 -3.84 4.51
CA LEU A 108 -4.78 -2.79 5.11
C LEU A 108 -5.76 -3.39 6.12
N SER A 109 -6.03 -2.63 7.17
CA SER A 109 -7.08 -2.89 8.14
C SER A 109 -7.50 -1.56 8.79
N ARG A 110 -8.40 -1.61 9.77
CA ARG A 110 -8.63 -0.54 10.74
C ARG A 110 -8.82 -1.12 12.13
N SER A 111 -8.63 -0.29 13.16
CA SER A 111 -8.89 -0.65 14.55
C SER A 111 -10.22 -0.08 15.05
N GLN A 112 -10.83 -0.77 16.02
CA GLN A 112 -11.97 -0.26 16.81
C GLN A 112 -11.53 0.59 18.01
N ALA A 113 -10.29 0.41 18.48
CA ALA A 113 -9.83 0.92 19.77
C ALA A 113 -9.01 2.22 19.67
N TYR A 114 -8.66 2.66 18.46
CA TYR A 114 -7.66 3.68 18.19
C TYR A 114 -8.07 5.09 18.66
N ALA A 115 -7.97 5.37 19.96
CA ALA A 115 -8.21 6.68 20.57
C ALA A 115 -9.54 7.37 20.18
N GLY A 116 -10.58 6.58 19.88
CA GLY A 116 -11.88 7.08 19.43
C GLY A 116 -11.98 7.40 17.93
N TYR A 117 -10.91 7.20 17.16
CA TYR A 117 -10.90 7.25 15.70
C TYR A 117 -11.46 5.97 15.12
N THR A 118 -12.79 5.83 15.08
CA THR A 118 -13.46 4.56 14.72
C THR A 118 -14.05 4.54 13.31
N GLY A 119 -14.12 5.70 12.65
CA GLY A 119 -14.64 5.86 11.30
C GLY A 119 -13.81 5.16 10.24
N VAL A 120 -14.45 4.81 9.13
CA VAL A 120 -13.78 4.19 7.98
C VAL A 120 -12.98 5.24 7.22
N ALA A 121 -11.73 4.94 6.87
CA ALA A 121 -10.90 5.81 6.05
C ALA A 121 -10.42 5.08 4.80
N CYS A 122 -9.91 5.84 3.84
CA CYS A 122 -9.33 5.35 2.60
C CYS A 122 -7.82 5.49 2.66
N PHE A 123 -7.10 4.47 2.22
CA PHE A 123 -5.69 4.58 1.88
C PHE A 123 -5.55 5.36 0.57
N ARG A 124 -4.61 6.29 0.51
CA ARG A 124 -4.13 6.90 -0.73
C ARG A 124 -2.63 6.83 -0.83
N LEU A 125 -2.14 6.61 -2.04
CA LEU A 125 -0.73 6.70 -2.38
C LEU A 125 -0.53 7.78 -3.44
N TRP A 126 0.38 8.70 -3.18
CA TRP A 126 0.78 9.74 -4.10
C TRP A 126 2.22 9.56 -4.55
N GLY A 127 2.50 9.93 -5.80
CA GLY A 127 3.85 10.16 -6.31
C GLY A 127 4.22 11.61 -6.07
N ALA A 128 5.43 11.85 -5.56
CA ALA A 128 5.93 13.16 -5.18
C ALA A 128 7.40 13.38 -5.59
N LYS A 129 7.83 14.64 -5.60
CA LYS A 129 9.24 15.03 -5.81
C LYS A 129 9.95 15.36 -4.51
N THR A 130 9.22 15.84 -3.51
CA THR A 130 9.65 16.08 -2.13
C THR A 130 8.70 15.37 -1.17
N ALA A 131 8.93 15.49 0.13
CA ALA A 131 8.08 14.85 1.14
C ALA A 131 6.72 15.56 1.31
N GLU A 132 6.61 16.82 0.92
CA GLU A 132 5.49 17.71 1.25
C GLU A 132 4.52 17.93 0.09
N GLU A 133 4.96 17.68 -1.16
CA GLU A 133 4.21 18.04 -2.37
C GLU A 133 3.68 16.78 -3.10
N PRO A 134 2.45 16.32 -2.80
CA PRO A 134 1.80 15.27 -3.58
C PRO A 134 1.48 15.77 -5.00
N LEU A 135 1.91 15.03 -6.03
CA LEU A 135 1.77 15.47 -7.43
C LEU A 135 0.80 14.62 -8.24
N GLN A 136 0.81 13.30 -8.05
CA GLN A 136 -0.12 12.39 -8.74
C GLN A 136 -0.67 11.36 -7.76
N LEU A 137 -1.99 11.24 -7.69
CA LEU A 137 -2.64 10.12 -7.02
C LEU A 137 -2.36 8.85 -7.82
N LEU A 138 -1.54 7.96 -7.25
CA LEU A 138 -1.13 6.69 -7.86
C LEU A 138 -2.15 5.59 -7.55
N ALA A 139 -2.65 5.55 -6.31
CA ALA A 139 -3.63 4.56 -5.88
C ALA A 139 -4.55 5.14 -4.80
N SER A 140 -5.79 4.64 -4.76
CA SER A 140 -6.74 4.92 -3.69
C SER A 140 -7.57 3.66 -3.42
N SER A 141 -7.73 3.29 -2.16
CA SER A 141 -8.61 2.20 -1.77
C SER A 141 -10.08 2.67 -1.73
N ALA A 142 -11.00 1.70 -1.76
CA ALA A 142 -12.33 1.90 -1.17
C ALA A 142 -12.20 2.11 0.35
N PRO A 143 -13.23 2.65 1.05
CA PRO A 143 -13.18 2.78 2.51
C PRO A 143 -12.90 1.43 3.19
N ILE A 144 -11.92 1.42 4.08
CA ILE A 144 -11.52 0.22 4.82
C ILE A 144 -12.52 0.01 5.96
N SER A 145 -13.46 -0.92 5.76
CA SER A 145 -14.55 -1.20 6.70
C SER A 145 -14.31 -2.42 7.59
N HIS A 146 -13.25 -3.20 7.31
CA HIS A 146 -12.93 -4.47 7.98
C HIS A 146 -11.84 -4.32 9.04
N TYR A 147 -11.84 -5.23 10.01
CA TYR A 147 -10.90 -5.23 11.15
C TYR A 147 -9.80 -6.27 11.00
N GLU A 148 -10.07 -7.31 10.22
CA GLU A 148 -9.10 -8.28 9.77
C GLU A 148 -8.19 -7.67 8.70
N TRP A 149 -6.93 -8.08 8.68
CA TRP A 149 -6.02 -7.70 7.60
C TRP A 149 -6.46 -8.27 6.26
N LYS A 150 -6.42 -7.44 5.23
CA LYS A 150 -6.61 -7.86 3.85
C LYS A 150 -5.51 -7.30 2.97
N THR A 151 -5.04 -8.12 2.06
CA THR A 151 -4.06 -7.72 1.05
C THR A 151 -4.75 -6.99 -0.09
N TYR A 152 -4.31 -5.78 -0.36
CA TYR A 152 -4.74 -4.95 -1.47
C TYR A 152 -3.65 -4.94 -2.53
N GLN A 153 -4.07 -5.03 -3.79
CA GLN A 153 -3.17 -4.90 -4.94
C GLN A 153 -3.58 -3.70 -5.77
N PHE A 154 -2.59 -2.92 -6.17
CA PHE A 154 -2.78 -1.72 -6.97
C PHE A 154 -1.83 -1.76 -8.16
N ASN A 155 -2.29 -1.23 -9.30
CA ASN A 155 -1.45 -0.92 -10.44
C ASN A 155 -1.69 0.54 -10.88
N PHE A 156 -0.65 1.17 -11.43
CA PHE A 156 -0.73 2.55 -11.86
C PHE A 156 0.32 2.89 -12.90
N ILE A 157 0.05 3.94 -13.68
CA ILE A 157 1.00 4.52 -14.64
C ILE A 157 1.41 5.90 -14.13
N THR A 158 2.71 6.13 -14.07
CA THR A 158 3.30 7.42 -13.66
C THR A 158 3.30 8.44 -14.79
N LYS A 159 2.89 9.68 -14.49
CA LYS A 159 2.88 10.81 -15.43
C LYS A 159 4.18 11.63 -15.40
N ALA A 160 4.99 11.44 -14.36
CA ALA A 160 6.30 12.07 -14.19
C ALA A 160 7.28 11.12 -13.46
N LYS A 161 8.51 11.59 -13.27
CA LYS A 161 9.47 10.94 -12.38
C LYS A 161 9.16 11.34 -10.93
N TYR A 162 9.06 10.35 -10.05
CA TYR A 162 8.80 10.56 -8.61
C TYR A 162 9.92 9.97 -7.78
N SER A 163 10.52 10.79 -6.92
CA SER A 163 11.59 10.37 -6.00
C SER A 163 11.06 10.06 -4.59
N TYR A 164 9.82 10.45 -4.32
CA TYR A 164 9.12 10.23 -3.06
C TYR A 164 7.76 9.60 -3.34
N ILE A 165 7.25 8.90 -2.34
CA ILE A 165 5.84 8.52 -2.23
C ILE A 165 5.27 9.12 -0.95
N ILE A 166 3.97 9.41 -0.96
CA ILE A 166 3.24 9.89 0.22
C ILE A 166 2.02 8.99 0.42
N ILE A 167 1.88 8.44 1.62
CA ILE A 167 0.72 7.66 2.06
C ILE A 167 -0.18 8.60 2.85
N GLU A 168 -1.49 8.55 2.61
CA GLU A 168 -2.49 9.29 3.40
C GLU A 168 -3.56 8.36 3.97
N CYS A 169 -4.02 8.70 5.19
CA CYS A 169 -5.31 8.26 5.71
C CYS A 169 -6.38 9.30 5.38
N TYR A 170 -7.16 9.09 4.33
CA TYR A 170 -8.09 10.11 3.84
C TYR A 170 -9.56 9.74 4.06
N TYR A 171 -10.44 10.74 4.07
CA TYR A 171 -11.88 10.52 4.17
C TYR A 171 -12.43 9.74 2.97
N LYS A 172 -13.54 9.01 3.17
CA LYS A 172 -14.35 8.51 2.07
C LYS A 172 -14.73 9.67 1.14
N THR A 173 -14.61 9.50 -0.17
CA THR A 173 -15.02 10.52 -1.14
C THR A 173 -16.21 10.01 -1.98
N PRO A 174 -17.31 10.78 -2.11
CA PRO A 174 -17.59 12.04 -1.40
C PRO A 174 -17.88 11.82 0.10
N THR A 175 -17.65 12.87 0.89
CA THR A 175 -18.00 12.96 2.31
C THR A 175 -18.63 14.32 2.55
N LEU A 176 -19.69 14.37 3.36
CA LEU A 176 -20.38 15.61 3.70
C LEU A 176 -19.66 16.41 4.80
N LEU A 177 -19.14 15.72 5.82
CA LEU A 177 -18.45 16.32 6.95
C LEU A 177 -17.22 15.49 7.33
N PRO A 178 -16.08 16.12 7.66
CA PRO A 178 -14.92 15.40 8.20
C PRO A 178 -15.29 14.66 9.50
N TYR A 179 -14.58 13.57 9.76
CA TYR A 179 -14.84 12.68 10.88
C TYR A 179 -13.56 11.97 11.34
N ARG A 180 -13.61 11.40 12.54
CA ARG A 180 -12.51 10.64 13.11
C ARG A 180 -12.42 9.24 12.53
N GLY A 181 -11.45 8.98 11.65
CA GLY A 181 -11.22 7.67 11.05
C GLY A 181 -9.78 7.20 11.19
N ASN A 182 -9.54 5.92 10.97
CA ASN A 182 -8.19 5.33 10.99
C ASN A 182 -7.99 4.30 9.87
N ILE A 183 -6.73 4.12 9.50
CA ILE A 183 -6.23 2.96 8.77
C ILE A 183 -5.02 2.37 9.48
N LEU A 184 -4.88 1.06 9.40
CA LEU A 184 -3.68 0.32 9.75
C LEU A 184 -3.04 -0.19 8.45
N ILE A 185 -1.73 -0.09 8.36
CA ILE A 185 -0.97 -0.40 7.14
C ILE A 185 0.23 -1.27 7.51
N ASP A 186 0.40 -2.37 6.79
CA ASP A 186 1.54 -3.27 6.96
C ASP A 186 1.98 -3.86 5.59
N ARG A 187 3.18 -4.43 5.55
CA ARG A 187 3.75 -5.18 4.41
C ARG A 187 3.74 -4.43 3.07
N PHE A 188 4.00 -3.14 3.07
CA PHE A 188 4.22 -2.36 1.84
C PHE A 188 5.69 -2.41 1.43
N LEU A 189 6.12 -3.56 0.93
CA LEU A 189 7.54 -3.89 0.83
C LEU A 189 8.23 -3.36 -0.43
N TYR A 190 7.53 -3.31 -1.56
CA TYR A 190 8.14 -3.06 -2.85
C TYR A 190 7.14 -2.52 -3.86
N PHE A 191 7.69 -1.94 -4.92
CA PHE A 191 7.03 -1.79 -6.20
C PHE A 191 7.63 -2.77 -7.20
N GLU A 192 6.79 -3.24 -8.12
CA GLU A 192 7.16 -4.13 -9.22
C GLU A 192 6.79 -3.47 -10.54
N TYR A 193 7.61 -3.60 -11.57
CA TYR A 193 7.17 -3.23 -12.92
C TYR A 193 6.01 -4.13 -13.35
N CYS A 194 4.99 -3.56 -13.98
CA CYS A 194 3.99 -4.38 -14.66
C CYS A 194 4.67 -5.16 -15.80
N GLU A 195 4.20 -6.37 -16.07
CA GLU A 195 4.58 -7.08 -17.28
C GLU A 195 4.23 -6.21 -18.50
N ARG A 196 5.11 -6.19 -19.51
CA ARG A 196 4.74 -5.65 -20.82
C ARG A 196 3.78 -6.67 -21.43
N ALA A 197 2.52 -6.26 -21.65
CA ALA A 197 1.64 -6.96 -22.58
C ALA A 197 2.24 -6.97 -23.98
#